data_AF-A0A8H4XVX2-F1
#
_entry.id   AF-A0A8H4XVX2-F1
#
_cell.length_a   1.000
_cell.length_b   1.000
_cell.length_c   1.000
_cell.angle_alpha   90.00
_cell.angle_beta   90.00
_cell.angle_gamma   90.00
#
_symmetry.space_group_name_H-M   'P 1'
#
loop_
_entity.id
_entity.type
_entity.pdbx_description
1 polymer ?
#
loop_
_entity_poly.entity_id
_entity_poly.type
_entity_poly.pdbx_seq_one_letter_code
_entity_poly.pdbx_strand_id
1 'polypeptide(L)'
;MDFFSRLPHLVRTKVFIRVESETNILRLIRASPSMLWHYVDNRQSIEKAILENILAVDTTGSILQDALTIYNFSTLDEGPSLSETRHLMQHWTAQDWPNPLAQRDTVLISQLYRLISRVIGFIEDYLSKSLDPFPPLAYAALPDRHEAGLLQLPDMFREG
;
A
#
# COMPACT_ATOMS: atom_id res chain seq x y z
N MET A 1 -2.45 -24.88 -15.68
CA MET A 1 -1.10 -24.54 -16.23
C MET A 1 -0.87 -23.07 -15.94
N ASP A 2 0.16 -22.74 -15.15
CA ASP A 2 0.45 -21.36 -14.78
C ASP A 2 1.37 -20.70 -15.83
N PHE A 3 0.86 -19.72 -16.57
CA PHE A 3 1.62 -19.04 -17.63
C PHE A 3 2.86 -18.31 -17.08
N PHE A 4 2.75 -17.74 -15.88
CA PHE A 4 3.82 -16.94 -15.28
C PHE A 4 5.04 -17.77 -14.91
N SER A 5 4.88 -19.08 -14.71
CA SER A 5 5.99 -20.02 -14.45
C SER A 5 7.04 -20.04 -15.57
N ARG A 6 6.66 -19.70 -16.80
CA ARG A 6 7.56 -19.65 -17.97
C ARG A 6 8.29 -18.32 -18.11
N LEU A 7 7.83 -17.29 -17.41
CA LEU A 7 8.44 -15.96 -17.48
C LEU A 7 9.68 -15.89 -16.57
N PRO A 8 10.73 -15.16 -16.98
CA PRO A 8 11.85 -14.86 -16.09
C PRO A 8 11.41 -14.07 -14.86
N HIS A 9 12.10 -14.27 -13.73
CA HIS A 9 11.84 -13.57 -12.46
C HIS A 9 11.79 -12.04 -12.62
N LEU A 10 12.71 -11.47 -13.41
CA LEU A 10 12.73 -10.04 -13.69
C LEU A 10 11.43 -9.54 -14.34
N VAL A 11 10.85 -10.33 -15.25
CA VAL A 11 9.60 -9.98 -15.92
C VAL A 11 8.43 -10.07 -14.95
N ARG A 12 8.40 -11.10 -14.07
CA ARG A 12 7.38 -11.22 -13.02
C ARG A 12 7.40 -10.02 -12.07
N THR A 13 8.58 -9.57 -11.64
CA THR A 13 8.74 -8.36 -10.82
C THR A 13 8.19 -7.13 -11.54
N LYS A 14 8.54 -6.95 -12.84
CA LYS A 14 8.01 -5.83 -13.63
C LYS A 14 6.49 -5.86 -13.80
N VAL A 15 5.87 -7.04 -13.88
CA VAL A 15 4.42 -7.17 -13.91
C VAL A 15 3.83 -6.62 -12.62
N PHE A 16 4.35 -7.00 -11.44
CA PHE A 16 3.90 -6.44 -10.17
C PHE A 16 4.07 -4.92 -10.10
N ILE A 17 5.25 -4.43 -10.48
CA ILE A 17 5.56 -2.99 -10.48
C ILE A 17 4.58 -2.23 -11.39
N ARG A 18 4.12 -2.82 -12.49
CA ARG A 18 3.21 -2.16 -13.43
C ARG A 18 1.74 -2.22 -13.01
N VAL A 19 1.37 -3.21 -12.21
CA VAL A 19 -0.01 -3.34 -11.71
C VAL A 19 -0.32 -2.24 -10.70
N GLU A 20 0.66 -1.84 -9.88
CA GLU A 20 0.68 -0.71 -8.91
C GLU A 20 -0.38 -0.78 -7.79
N SER A 21 -1.59 -1.27 -8.07
CA SER A 21 -2.72 -1.44 -7.16
C SER A 21 -2.65 -2.75 -6.37
N GLU A 22 -2.69 -2.64 -5.03
CA GLU A 22 -2.70 -3.77 -4.10
C GLU A 22 -3.83 -4.77 -4.40
N THR A 23 -5.04 -4.28 -4.69
CA THR A 23 -6.20 -5.13 -5.05
C THR A 23 -5.93 -5.98 -6.28
N ASN A 24 -5.29 -5.41 -7.30
CA ASN A 24 -4.98 -6.13 -8.53
C ASN A 24 -3.81 -7.10 -8.33
N ILE A 25 -2.84 -6.77 -7.48
CA ILE A 25 -1.77 -7.68 -7.05
C ILE A 25 -2.37 -8.88 -6.32
N LEU A 26 -3.32 -8.66 -5.40
CA LEU A 26 -4.00 -9.72 -4.67
C LEU A 26 -4.82 -10.63 -5.59
N ARG A 27 -5.51 -10.06 -6.59
CA ARG A 27 -6.17 -10.85 -7.65
C ARG A 27 -5.17 -11.67 -8.45
N LEU A 28 -4.02 -11.10 -8.80
CA LEU A 28 -2.97 -11.77 -9.58
C LEU A 28 -2.35 -12.95 -8.84
N ILE A 29 -2.01 -12.80 -7.56
CA ILE A 29 -1.45 -13.91 -6.76
C ILE A 29 -2.48 -15.00 -6.47
N ARG A 30 -3.77 -14.65 -6.33
CA ARG A 30 -4.86 -15.63 -6.21
C ARG A 30 -5.04 -16.43 -7.50
N ALA A 31 -4.82 -15.81 -8.66
CA ALA A 31 -4.95 -16.46 -9.96
C ALA A 31 -3.71 -17.28 -10.37
N SER A 32 -2.53 -17.02 -9.80
CA SER A 32 -1.27 -17.65 -10.19
C SER A 32 -0.39 -18.01 -8.98
N PRO A 33 -0.20 -19.31 -8.69
CA PRO A 33 0.69 -19.77 -7.64
C PRO A 33 2.16 -19.35 -7.84
N SER A 34 2.66 -19.29 -9.07
CA SER A 34 4.05 -18.87 -9.33
C SER A 34 4.24 -17.38 -9.02
N MET A 35 3.22 -16.57 -9.27
CA MET A 35 3.23 -15.16 -8.90
C MET A 35 3.13 -14.97 -7.38
N LEU A 36 2.34 -15.80 -6.68
CA LEU A 36 2.31 -15.81 -5.22
C LEU A 36 3.71 -16.07 -4.63
N TRP A 37 4.38 -17.15 -5.04
CA TRP A 37 5.73 -17.47 -4.55
C TRP A 37 6.74 -16.37 -4.87
N HIS A 38 6.68 -15.83 -6.09
CA HIS A 38 7.56 -14.73 -6.50
C HIS A 38 7.31 -13.46 -5.67
N TYR A 39 6.05 -13.17 -5.35
CA TYR A 39 5.67 -12.04 -4.51
C TYR A 39 6.18 -12.21 -3.08
N VAL A 40 6.00 -13.39 -2.48
CA VAL A 40 6.48 -13.67 -1.12
C VAL A 40 7.99 -13.51 -1.01
N ASP A 41 8.74 -14.04 -1.98
CA ASP A 41 10.21 -13.98 -2.02
C ASP A 41 10.75 -12.55 -2.25
N ASN A 42 10.06 -11.75 -3.07
CA ASN A 42 10.53 -10.43 -3.50
C ASN A 42 9.70 -9.27 -2.96
N ARG A 43 8.89 -9.51 -1.92
CA ARG A 43 7.85 -8.59 -1.44
C ARG A 43 8.37 -7.17 -1.21
N GLN A 44 9.41 -7.03 -0.40
CA GLN A 44 9.96 -5.73 -0.02
C GLN A 44 10.49 -4.95 -1.24
N SER A 45 11.14 -5.64 -2.18
CA SER A 45 11.65 -5.03 -3.40
C SER A 45 10.52 -4.57 -4.32
N ILE A 46 9.44 -5.35 -4.40
CA ILE A 46 8.24 -5.02 -5.18
C ILE A 46 7.52 -3.81 -4.56
N GLU A 47 7.21 -3.85 -3.26
CA GLU A 47 6.52 -2.77 -2.55
C GLU A 47 7.32 -1.46 -2.63
N LYS A 48 8.64 -1.53 -2.44
CA LYS A 48 9.54 -0.38 -2.59
C LYS A 48 9.47 0.20 -4.00
N ALA A 49 9.60 -0.63 -5.03
CA ALA A 49 9.61 -0.17 -6.42
C ALA A 49 8.26 0.44 -6.84
N ILE A 50 7.14 -0.11 -6.35
CA ILE A 50 5.82 0.48 -6.58
C ILE A 50 5.71 1.83 -5.86
N LEU A 51 6.15 1.91 -4.60
CA LEU A 51 6.13 3.16 -3.85
C LEU A 51 6.99 4.24 -4.51
N GLU A 52 8.18 3.89 -5.03
CA GLU A 52 9.03 4.78 -5.82
C GLU A 52 8.31 5.28 -7.08
N ASN A 53 7.59 4.42 -7.80
CA ASN A 53 6.80 4.84 -8.97
C ASN A 53 5.67 5.81 -8.61
N ILE A 54 4.93 5.53 -7.54
CA ILE A 54 3.83 6.41 -7.10
C ILE A 54 4.38 7.76 -6.68
N LEU A 55 5.47 7.77 -5.90
CA LEU A 55 6.11 9.00 -5.42
C LEU A 55 6.90 9.73 -6.52
N ALA A 56 7.22 9.08 -7.64
CA ALA A 56 7.81 9.78 -8.79
C ALA A 56 6.88 10.86 -9.36
N VAL A 57 5.56 10.75 -9.10
CA VAL A 57 4.56 11.77 -9.45
C VAL A 57 4.53 12.92 -8.43
N ASP A 58 5.02 12.68 -7.21
CA ASP A 58 5.06 13.65 -6.10
C ASP A 58 6.28 14.58 -6.21
N THR A 59 6.21 15.55 -7.13
CA THR A 59 7.31 16.50 -7.36
C THR A 59 7.61 17.41 -6.17
N THR A 60 6.66 17.57 -5.25
CA THR A 60 6.76 18.44 -4.07
C THR A 60 7.18 17.67 -2.82
N GLY A 61 7.17 16.33 -2.84
CA GLY A 61 7.43 15.49 -1.67
C GLY A 61 6.34 15.58 -0.60
N SER A 62 5.22 16.24 -0.88
CA SER A 62 4.14 16.48 0.06
C SER A 62 3.36 15.22 0.36
N ILE A 63 3.16 14.34 -0.64
CA ILE A 63 2.42 13.09 -0.46
C ILE A 63 3.17 12.17 0.50
N LEU A 64 4.50 12.09 0.36
CA LEU A 64 5.33 11.31 1.28
C LEU A 64 5.25 11.85 2.72
N GLN A 65 5.36 13.18 2.89
CA GLN A 65 5.30 13.84 4.20
C GLN A 65 3.92 13.69 4.87
N ASP A 66 2.84 13.80 4.09
CA ASP A 66 1.47 13.59 4.55
C ASP A 66 1.26 12.13 4.98
N ALA A 67 1.73 11.17 4.18
CA ALA A 67 1.62 9.75 4.50
C ALA A 67 2.41 9.38 5.76
N LEU A 68 3.62 9.94 5.94
CA LEU A 68 4.42 9.80 7.16
C LEU A 68 3.71 10.40 8.37
N THR A 69 3.08 11.57 8.21
CA THR A 69 2.32 12.22 9.27
C THR A 69 1.14 11.35 9.69
N ILE A 70 0.34 10.84 8.74
CA ILE A 70 -0.78 9.93 9.01
C ILE A 70 -0.31 8.65 9.71
N TYR A 71 0.80 8.07 9.27
CA TYR A 71 1.38 6.89 9.91
C TYR A 71 1.72 7.18 11.37
N ASN A 72 2.45 8.27 11.66
CA ASN A 72 2.80 8.64 13.03
C ASN A 72 1.58 8.98 13.90
N PHE A 73 0.51 9.55 13.32
CA PHE A 73 -0.76 9.73 14.04
C PHE A 73 -1.41 8.40 14.41
N SER A 74 -1.34 7.40 13.54
CA SER A 74 -1.94 6.08 13.78
C SER A 74 -1.18 5.24 14.82
N THR A 75 0.07 5.60 15.12
CA THR A 75 0.89 4.94 16.15
C THR A 75 0.72 5.53 17.56
N LEU A 76 -0.02 6.63 17.69
CA LEU A 76 -0.32 7.20 19.00
C LEU A 76 -1.37 6.35 19.73
N ASP A 77 -1.30 6.34 21.06
CA ASP A 77 -2.29 5.70 21.92
C ASP A 77 -3.69 6.32 21.76
N GLU A 78 -4.73 5.59 22.20
CA GLU A 78 -6.13 6.07 22.22
C GLU A 78 -6.30 7.26 23.18
N GLY A 79 -5.96 8.46 22.70
CA GLY A 79 -6.00 9.71 23.45
C GLY A 79 -4.63 10.39 23.50
N PRO A 80 -4.05 10.80 22.35
CA PRO A 80 -2.76 11.45 22.34
C PRO A 80 -2.81 12.76 23.13
N SER A 81 -1.75 13.02 23.89
CA SER A 81 -1.60 14.27 24.60
C SER A 81 -1.59 15.46 23.63
N LEU A 82 -2.01 16.63 24.14
CA LEU A 82 -1.90 17.89 23.39
C LEU A 82 -0.46 18.21 22.98
N SER A 83 0.53 17.71 23.73
CA SER A 83 1.95 17.82 23.39
C SER A 83 2.36 16.97 22.21
N GLU A 84 1.92 15.70 22.15
CA GLU A 84 2.26 14.78 21.06
C GLU A 84 1.62 15.22 19.75
N THR A 85 0.33 15.57 19.80
CA THR A 85 -0.38 16.12 18.64
C THR A 85 0.26 17.41 18.13
N ARG A 86 0.67 18.32 19.02
CA ARG A 86 1.39 19.54 18.65
C ARG A 86 2.74 19.24 18.01
N HIS A 87 3.49 18.28 18.54
CA HIS A 87 4.78 17.88 18.01
C HIS A 87 4.66 17.31 16.59
N LEU A 88 3.69 16.42 16.36
CA LEU A 88 3.40 15.90 15.03
C LEU A 88 2.98 16.99 14.04
N MET A 89 2.15 17.94 14.50
CA MET A 89 1.69 19.03 13.66
C MET A 89 2.82 20.00 13.31
N GLN A 90 3.80 20.19 14.20
CA GLN A 90 5.03 20.94 13.91
C GLN A 90 5.85 20.27 12.81
N HIS A 91 6.09 18.96 12.92
CA HIS A 91 6.80 18.20 11.89
C HIS A 91 6.05 18.20 10.54
N TRP A 92 4.73 18.05 10.57
CA TRP A 92 3.91 18.14 9.36
C TRP A 92 4.02 19.51 8.68
N THR A 93 3.96 20.60 9.46
CA THR A 93 4.09 21.97 8.93
C THR A 93 5.50 22.24 8.40
N ALA A 94 6.52 21.67 9.05
CA ALA A 94 7.92 21.81 8.66
C ALA A 94 8.31 20.91 7.48
N GLN A 95 7.51 19.88 7.15
CA GLN A 95 7.79 18.87 6.13
C GLN A 95 9.18 18.23 6.30
N ASP A 96 9.57 17.98 7.54
CA ASP A 96 10.93 17.58 7.92
C ASP A 96 11.05 16.10 8.27
N TRP A 97 10.05 15.28 7.95
CA TRP A 97 10.16 13.85 8.18
C TRP A 97 11.27 13.24 7.32
N PRO A 98 12.11 12.35 7.89
CA PRO A 98 13.16 11.69 7.15
C PRO A 98 12.60 10.80 6.04
N ASN A 99 13.28 10.76 4.90
CA ASN A 99 12.86 9.91 3.79
C ASN A 99 13.18 8.42 4.08
N PRO A 100 12.16 7.56 4.23
CA PRO A 100 12.34 6.15 4.57
C PRO A 100 12.97 5.35 3.42
N LEU A 101 12.81 5.77 2.17
CA LEU A 101 13.44 5.14 1.01
C LEU A 101 14.97 5.28 1.05
N ALA A 102 15.45 6.44 1.53
CA ALA A 102 16.87 6.69 1.73
C ALA A 102 17.42 5.91 2.93
N GLN A 103 16.64 5.78 4.00
CA GLN A 103 17.02 5.05 5.20
C GLN A 103 16.89 3.52 5.08
N ARG A 104 16.24 3.03 4.01
CA ARG A 104 15.97 1.61 3.76
C ARG A 104 15.18 0.94 4.89
N ASP A 105 14.29 1.69 5.54
CA ASP A 105 13.38 1.15 6.55
C ASP A 105 12.28 0.33 5.85
N THR A 106 12.50 -0.98 5.75
CA THR A 106 11.61 -1.87 5.03
C THR A 106 10.23 -1.99 5.67
N VAL A 107 10.14 -1.87 7.00
CA VAL A 107 8.86 -1.95 7.73
C VAL A 107 8.02 -0.72 7.42
N LEU A 108 8.63 0.46 7.53
CA LEU A 108 7.97 1.73 7.26
C LEU A 108 7.55 1.83 5.78
N ILE A 109 8.41 1.39 4.84
CA ILE A 109 8.06 1.31 3.40
C ILE A 109 6.82 0.43 3.17
N SER A 110 6.75 -0.76 3.76
CA SER A 110 5.57 -1.63 3.63
C SER A 110 4.30 -0.99 4.18
N GLN A 111 4.39 -0.26 5.30
CA GLN A 111 3.22 0.43 5.87
C GLN A 111 2.76 1.61 5.01
N LEU A 112 3.69 2.40 4.48
CA LEU A 112 3.38 3.49 3.55
C LEU A 112 2.77 2.95 2.26
N TYR A 113 3.32 1.87 1.70
CA TYR A 113 2.77 1.22 0.52
C TYR A 113 1.31 0.82 0.74
N ARG A 114 1.00 0.19 1.88
CA ARG A 114 -0.38 -0.20 2.24
C ARG A 114 -1.30 1.01 2.44
N LEU A 115 -0.82 2.05 3.12
CA LEU A 115 -1.60 3.26 3.33
C LEU A 115 -1.97 3.92 2.00
N ILE A 116 -0.98 4.14 1.13
CA ILE A 116 -1.17 4.80 -0.16
C ILE A 116 -2.02 3.93 -1.08
N SER A 117 -1.77 2.62 -1.14
CA SER A 117 -2.59 1.68 -1.92
C SER A 117 -4.06 1.73 -1.49
N ARG A 118 -4.32 1.83 -0.18
CA ARG A 118 -5.67 1.98 0.35
C ARG A 118 -6.32 3.30 -0.05
N VAL A 119 -5.57 4.40 -0.01
CA VAL A 119 -6.07 5.72 -0.47
C VAL A 119 -6.39 5.68 -1.96
N ILE A 120 -5.52 5.10 -2.78
CA ILE A 120 -5.77 4.90 -4.22
C ILE A 120 -7.04 4.07 -4.43
N GLY A 121 -7.21 2.96 -3.71
CA GLY A 121 -8.41 2.13 -3.78
C GLY A 121 -9.69 2.90 -3.41
N PHE A 122 -9.64 3.79 -2.41
CA PHE A 122 -10.77 4.66 -2.08
C PHE A 122 -11.07 5.69 -3.17
N ILE A 123 -10.04 6.26 -3.80
CA ILE A 123 -10.21 7.21 -4.91
C ILE A 123 -10.83 6.49 -6.12
N GLU A 124 -10.33 5.30 -6.47
CA GLU A 124 -10.86 4.47 -7.55
C GLU A 124 -12.33 4.08 -7.32
N ASP A 125 -12.67 3.66 -6.10
CA ASP A 125 -14.05 3.33 -5.70
C ASP A 125 -14.98 4.55 -5.77
N TYR A 126 -14.53 5.69 -5.25
CA TYR A 126 -15.27 6.95 -5.32
C TYR A 126 -15.55 7.37 -6.77
N LEU A 127 -14.51 7.38 -7.61
CA LEU A 127 -14.65 7.73 -9.02
C LEU A 127 -15.64 6.80 -9.72
N SER A 128 -15.53 5.48 -9.51
CA SER A 128 -16.43 4.49 -10.09
C SER A 128 -17.89 4.74 -9.71
N LYS A 129 -18.15 5.06 -8.43
CA LYS A 129 -19.50 5.34 -7.93
C LYS A 129 -20.05 6.69 -8.38
N SER A 130 -19.18 7.70 -8.51
CA SER A 130 -19.56 9.05 -8.95
C SER A 130 -20.01 9.09 -10.41
N LEU A 131 -19.48 8.16 -11.23
CA LEU A 131 -19.79 8.01 -12.65
C LEU A 131 -20.92 7.00 -12.89
N ASP A 132 -21.45 6.37 -11.85
CA ASP A 132 -22.54 5.40 -11.98
C ASP A 132 -23.86 6.11 -12.38
N PRO A 133 -24.65 5.53 -13.29
CA PRO A 133 -25.97 6.09 -13.65
C PRO A 133 -26.94 6.19 -12.47
N PHE A 134 -26.72 5.44 -11.39
CA PHE A 134 -27.51 5.42 -10.17
C PHE A 134 -26.61 5.51 -8.91
N PRO A 135 -26.00 6.67 -8.63
CA PRO A 135 -25.06 6.84 -7.53
C PRO A 135 -25.57 6.36 -6.16
N PRO A 136 -26.83 6.60 -5.75
CA PRO A 136 -27.33 6.12 -4.45
C PRO A 136 -27.22 4.61 -4.24
N LEU A 137 -27.38 3.81 -5.30
CA LEU A 137 -27.21 2.35 -5.24
C LEU A 137 -25.72 1.97 -5.24
N ALA A 138 -24.91 2.67 -6.03
CA ALA A 138 -23.47 2.45 -6.07
C ALA A 138 -22.83 2.72 -4.69
N TYR A 139 -23.25 3.76 -3.98
CA TYR A 139 -22.79 4.09 -2.63
C TYR A 139 -23.36 3.17 -1.53
N ALA A 140 -24.40 2.37 -1.80
CA ALA A 140 -24.95 1.42 -0.83
C ALA A 140 -23.98 0.25 -0.54
N ALA A 141 -23.09 -0.06 -1.49
CA ALA A 141 -21.99 -1.00 -1.27
C ALA A 141 -20.78 -0.24 -0.70
N LEU A 142 -20.38 -0.55 0.53
CA LEU A 142 -19.09 -0.09 1.04
C LEU A 142 -17.97 -0.78 0.26
N PRO A 143 -16.85 -0.09 -0.05
CA PRO A 143 -15.67 -0.79 -0.54
C PRO A 143 -15.28 -1.86 0.50
N ASP A 144 -15.07 -3.09 0.03
CA ASP A 144 -14.89 -4.26 0.88
C ASP A 144 -13.79 -4.00 1.93
N ARG A 145 -14.17 -3.94 3.20
CA ARG A 145 -13.23 -3.83 4.34
C ARG A 145 -12.43 -5.12 4.58
N HIS A 146 -12.69 -6.18 3.79
CA HIS A 146 -12.35 -7.57 4.09
C HIS A 146 -10.97 -8.06 3.65
N GLU A 147 -10.03 -7.19 3.27
CA GLU A 147 -8.63 -7.62 3.02
C GLU A 147 -7.66 -7.28 4.16
N ALA A 148 -8.12 -6.61 5.22
CA ALA A 148 -7.35 -6.48 6.47
C ALA A 148 -7.26 -7.81 7.26
N GLY A 149 -8.21 -8.72 7.07
CA GLY A 149 -8.22 -10.03 7.72
C GLY A 149 -7.35 -11.10 7.02
N LEU A 150 -6.91 -10.86 5.78
CA LEU A 150 -6.11 -11.82 5.00
C LEU A 150 -4.60 -11.57 5.10
N LEU A 151 -4.19 -10.52 5.82
CA LEU A 151 -2.81 -10.32 6.25
C LEU A 151 -2.47 -11.05 7.56
N GLN A 152 -3.44 -11.74 8.18
CA GLN A 152 -3.12 -12.97 8.90
C GLN A 152 -2.94 -14.08 7.85
N LEU A 153 -1.78 -14.08 7.19
CA LEU A 153 -1.25 -15.35 6.72
C LEU A 153 -1.26 -16.26 7.95
N PRO A 154 -1.99 -17.40 7.94
CA PRO A 154 -1.91 -18.30 9.09
C PRO A 154 -0.44 -18.69 9.24
N ASP A 155 0.02 -18.81 10.49
CA ASP A 155 1.37 -19.24 10.93
C ASP A 155 1.81 -20.62 10.39
N MET A 156 1.13 -21.15 9.37
CA MET A 156 1.33 -22.43 8.69
C MET A 156 2.64 -22.55 7.89
N PHE A 157 3.50 -21.54 7.89
CA PHE A 157 4.82 -21.60 7.24
C PHE A 157 6.00 -21.32 8.20
N ARG A 158 5.77 -21.33 9.52
CA ARG A 158 6.83 -21.52 10.51
C ARG A 158 6.76 -22.95 11.05
N GLU A 159 7.43 -23.87 10.37
CA GLU A 159 8.17 -25.01 10.94
C GLU A 159 8.71 -25.87 9.80
N GLY A 160 10.03 -26.09 9.79
CA GLY A 160 10.76 -26.93 8.82
C GLY A 160 12.08 -26.32 8.40
#